data_AF-A0A346N189-F1
#
_entry.id   AF-A0A346N189-F1
#
_cell.length_a   1.000
_cell.length_b   1.000
_cell.length_c   1.000
_cell.angle_alpha   90.00
_cell.angle_beta   90.00
_cell.angle_gamma   90.00
#
_symmetry.space_group_name_H-M   'P 1'
#
loop_
_entity.id
_entity.type
_entity.pdbx_description
1 polymer ?
#
loop_
_entity_poly.entity_id
_entity_poly.type
_entity_poly.pdbx_seq_one_letter_code
_entity_poly.pdbx_strand_id
1 'polypeptide(L)'
;MRCTSTSGGGLPRALQELLIETRAGWAGIQPTSTRVDRTERSDAQQIDHRMLDIAALAWSRTFGNPSFMGRSRSMNRIALWLLATMVFLLTALFVAGKGWIFERHRPEILNLVETAEPADRHLPEPTRELLLFSSRSTASYAARLAVMQFHPEAARLGTTNWQLTWATWSLLIYLHLSEDERLALIARLAPTGKGRLGLSATSRELFGRPLDSLSEEEAAMLVVLVKAPSFSDRPEALARMRDRLIAKWREQKATKR
;
A
#
# COMPACT_ATOMS: atom_id res chain seq x y z
N MET A 1 -25.64 20.89 -39.92
CA MET A 1 -24.49 20.59 -39.04
C MET A 1 -24.99 19.69 -37.91
N ARG A 2 -24.60 18.41 -37.88
CA ARG A 2 -24.96 17.46 -36.81
C ARG A 2 -23.78 17.34 -35.85
N CYS A 3 -23.95 17.77 -34.62
CA CYS A 3 -22.98 17.56 -33.54
C CYS A 3 -23.05 16.09 -33.09
N THR A 4 -21.97 15.34 -33.31
CA THR A 4 -21.79 14.01 -32.75
C THR A 4 -21.31 14.15 -31.31
N SER A 5 -22.17 13.74 -30.38
CA SER A 5 -21.87 13.57 -28.96
C SER A 5 -20.79 12.50 -28.75
N THR A 6 -19.64 12.92 -28.23
CA THR A 6 -18.56 12.01 -27.81
C THR A 6 -18.97 11.36 -26.49
N SER A 7 -19.40 10.11 -26.58
CA SER A 7 -19.69 9.21 -25.47
C SER A 7 -18.51 9.15 -24.49
N GLY A 8 -18.76 9.50 -23.22
CA GLY A 8 -17.78 9.46 -22.15
C GLY A 8 -17.23 8.06 -21.94
N GLY A 9 -15.89 7.95 -21.90
CA GLY A 9 -15.17 6.71 -21.63
C GLY A 9 -15.49 6.19 -20.23
N GLY A 10 -16.50 5.33 -20.13
CA GLY A 10 -16.73 4.50 -18.95
C GLY A 10 -15.57 3.52 -18.76
N LEU A 11 -15.20 3.26 -17.51
CA LEU A 11 -14.21 2.26 -17.15
C LEU A 11 -14.57 0.90 -17.79
N PRO A 12 -13.59 0.17 -18.38
CA PRO A 12 -13.80 -1.17 -18.91
C PRO A 12 -14.51 -2.04 -17.87
N ARG A 13 -15.56 -2.76 -18.29
CA ARG A 13 -16.37 -3.65 -17.43
C ARG A 13 -15.51 -4.61 -16.59
N ALA A 14 -14.37 -5.06 -17.13
CA ALA A 14 -13.39 -5.89 -16.44
C ALA A 14 -12.78 -5.23 -15.18
N LEU A 15 -12.57 -3.90 -15.18
CA LEU A 15 -12.10 -3.16 -14.01
C LEU A 15 -13.21 -2.99 -12.96
N GLN A 16 -14.46 -2.85 -13.39
CA GLN A 16 -15.61 -2.78 -12.48
C GLN A 16 -15.82 -4.12 -11.76
N GLU A 17 -15.69 -5.25 -12.47
CA GLU A 17 -15.82 -6.58 -11.88
C GLU A 17 -14.65 -6.93 -10.94
N LEU A 18 -13.41 -6.56 -11.30
CA LEU A 18 -12.25 -6.75 -10.43
C LEU A 18 -12.36 -5.93 -9.12
N LEU A 19 -12.91 -4.73 -9.16
CA LEU A 19 -13.15 -3.90 -7.97
C LEU A 19 -14.24 -4.48 -7.06
N ILE A 20 -15.24 -5.17 -7.62
CA ILE A 20 -16.28 -5.88 -6.84
C ILE A 20 -15.72 -7.16 -6.23
N GLU A 21 -14.90 -7.92 -6.94
CA GLU A 21 -14.33 -9.18 -6.44
C GLU A 21 -13.26 -8.92 -5.35
N THR A 22 -12.47 -7.85 -5.51
CA THR A 22 -11.57 -7.36 -4.46
C THR A 22 -12.34 -6.83 -3.23
N ARG A 23 -13.63 -6.49 -3.36
CA ARG A 23 -14.49 -6.10 -2.23
C ARG A 23 -14.88 -7.30 -1.35
N ALA A 24 -14.99 -8.51 -1.91
CA ALA A 24 -15.39 -9.72 -1.19
C ALA A 24 -14.23 -10.35 -0.40
N GLY A 25 -13.00 -10.29 -0.92
CA GLY A 25 -11.82 -10.90 -0.25
C GLY A 25 -11.35 -10.21 1.04
N TRP A 26 -11.76 -8.95 1.28
CA TRP A 26 -11.23 -8.13 2.39
C TRP A 26 -12.20 -7.96 3.57
N ALA A 27 -13.43 -8.49 3.50
CA ALA A 27 -14.35 -8.50 4.63
C ALA A 27 -14.06 -9.61 5.67
N GLY A 28 -13.16 -10.56 5.36
CA GLY A 28 -12.92 -11.77 6.15
C GLY A 28 -11.74 -11.76 7.13
N ILE A 29 -10.96 -10.67 7.22
CA ILE A 29 -9.81 -10.60 8.14
C ILE A 29 -10.09 -9.55 9.22
N GLN A 30 -11.15 -9.79 10.00
CA GLN A 30 -11.26 -9.23 11.34
C GLN A 30 -10.50 -10.21 12.27
N PRO A 31 -9.43 -9.80 12.97
CA PRO A 31 -8.91 -10.63 14.04
C PRO A 31 -10.01 -10.74 15.09
N THR A 32 -10.61 -11.92 15.20
CA THR A 32 -11.48 -12.26 16.33
C THR A 32 -10.63 -12.06 17.58
N SER A 33 -10.95 -11.02 18.36
CA SER A 33 -10.34 -10.82 19.67
C SER A 33 -10.87 -11.91 20.59
N THR A 34 -10.30 -13.11 20.50
CA THR A 34 -10.43 -14.10 21.54
C THR A 34 -9.78 -13.48 22.78
N ARG A 35 -10.62 -13.22 23.78
CA ARG A 35 -10.22 -12.80 25.12
C ARG A 35 -9.48 -13.99 25.72
N VAL A 36 -8.16 -14.03 25.51
CA VAL A 36 -7.28 -15.05 26.08
C VAL A 36 -7.27 -14.85 27.59
N ASP A 37 -7.84 -15.83 28.29
CA ASP A 37 -7.90 -15.87 29.73
C ASP A 37 -6.48 -15.99 30.30
N ARG A 38 -6.17 -15.18 31.32
CA ARG A 38 -4.79 -14.89 31.75
C ARG A 38 -4.13 -16.04 32.52
N THR A 39 -4.87 -17.10 32.82
CA THR A 39 -4.46 -18.24 33.66
C THR A 39 -3.79 -19.38 32.89
N GLU A 40 -3.90 -19.44 31.55
CA GLU A 40 -3.30 -20.50 30.71
C GLU A 40 -1.84 -20.22 30.28
N ARG A 41 -1.25 -19.10 30.73
CA ARG A 41 0.10 -18.69 30.30
C ARG A 41 1.24 -19.38 31.06
N SER A 42 0.95 -20.02 32.20
CA SER A 42 1.97 -20.65 33.03
C SER A 42 2.40 -22.03 32.49
N ASP A 43 1.48 -22.79 31.88
CA ASP A 43 1.76 -24.17 31.47
C ASP A 43 2.36 -24.24 30.06
N ALA A 44 2.02 -23.29 29.18
CA ALA A 44 2.60 -23.20 27.83
C ALA A 44 4.11 -22.88 27.85
N GLN A 45 4.60 -22.18 28.88
CA GLN A 45 6.03 -21.84 28.99
C GLN A 45 6.89 -23.04 29.44
N GLN A 46 6.30 -24.04 30.09
CA GLN A 46 7.02 -25.22 30.57
C GLN A 46 7.15 -26.32 29.50
N ILE A 47 6.29 -26.32 28.47
CA ILE A 47 6.33 -27.29 27.36
C ILE A 47 7.41 -26.92 26.32
N ASP A 48 7.71 -25.63 26.16
CA ASP A 48 8.60 -25.15 25.08
C ASP A 48 10.07 -25.56 25.29
N HIS A 49 10.55 -25.58 26.52
CA HIS A 49 11.95 -25.94 26.81
C HIS A 49 12.26 -27.42 26.50
N ARG A 50 11.31 -28.34 26.72
CA ARG A 50 11.51 -29.77 26.43
C ARG A 50 11.51 -30.07 24.93
N MET A 51 10.74 -29.33 24.14
CA MET A 51 10.73 -29.46 22.68
C MET A 51 12.05 -28.97 22.06
N LEU A 52 12.63 -27.88 22.59
CA LEU A 52 13.94 -27.39 22.14
C LEU A 52 15.07 -28.38 22.43
N ASP A 53 15.05 -29.06 23.58
CA ASP A 53 16.06 -30.08 23.90
C ASP A 53 15.94 -31.32 22.99
N ILE A 54 14.72 -31.75 22.66
CA ILE A 54 14.49 -32.88 21.73
C ILE A 54 14.89 -32.49 20.31
N ALA A 55 14.58 -31.27 19.86
CA ALA A 55 15.00 -30.77 18.56
C ALA A 55 16.53 -30.63 18.47
N ALA A 56 17.20 -30.17 19.53
CA ALA A 56 18.65 -30.07 19.60
C ALA A 56 19.34 -31.45 19.59
N LEU A 57 18.75 -32.44 20.28
CA LEU A 57 19.23 -33.83 20.25
C LEU A 57 19.02 -34.49 18.88
N ALA A 58 17.87 -34.26 18.23
CA ALA A 58 17.61 -34.75 16.87
C ALA A 58 18.55 -34.08 15.85
N TRP A 59 18.76 -32.77 15.97
CA TRP A 59 19.68 -32.03 15.11
C TRP A 59 21.13 -32.50 15.26
N SER A 60 21.62 -32.67 16.50
CA SER A 60 22.99 -33.14 16.73
C SER A 60 23.23 -34.58 16.28
N ARG A 61 22.20 -35.44 16.29
CA ARG A 61 22.27 -36.80 15.72
C ARG A 61 22.29 -36.82 14.19
N THR A 62 21.57 -35.89 13.57
CA THR A 62 21.42 -35.85 12.09
C THR A 62 22.58 -35.11 11.43
N PHE A 63 23.16 -34.12 12.11
CA PHE A 63 24.27 -33.29 11.62
C PHE A 63 25.56 -33.56 12.41
N GLY A 64 25.96 -34.84 12.44
CA GLY A 64 27.02 -35.40 13.28
C GLY A 64 28.34 -34.61 13.36
N ASN A 65 28.92 -34.70 14.57
CA ASN A 65 30.33 -34.56 14.97
C ASN A 65 31.18 -33.48 14.24
N PRO A 66 31.41 -32.29 14.85
CA PRO A 66 32.19 -31.20 14.25
C PRO A 66 33.70 -31.44 14.14
N SER A 67 34.20 -32.64 14.43
CA SER A 67 35.62 -32.98 14.40
C SER A 67 36.24 -33.03 12.98
N PHE A 68 35.46 -32.85 11.91
CA PHE A 68 35.96 -32.72 10.54
C PHE A 68 36.33 -31.27 10.12
N MET A 69 36.25 -30.27 11.01
CA MET A 69 36.48 -28.84 10.71
C MET A 69 37.88 -28.30 11.13
N GLY A 70 38.94 -29.11 10.99
CA GLY A 70 40.31 -28.67 11.28
C GLY A 70 41.00 -27.82 10.20
N ARG A 71 40.42 -27.71 8.98
CA ARG A 71 41.11 -27.08 7.83
C ARG A 71 40.11 -26.46 6.85
N SER A 72 39.84 -25.15 7.02
CA SER A 72 39.49 -24.18 5.94
C SER A 72 38.51 -23.07 6.39
N ARG A 73 38.89 -22.29 7.41
CA ARG A 73 38.20 -21.00 7.68
C ARG A 73 38.16 -20.09 6.44
N SER A 74 39.07 -20.28 5.48
CA SER A 74 39.10 -19.59 4.19
C SER A 74 38.06 -20.09 3.16
N MET A 75 37.80 -21.40 3.04
CA MET A 75 36.84 -21.92 2.04
C MET A 75 35.40 -21.53 2.37
N ASN A 76 35.02 -21.52 3.65
CA ASN A 76 33.66 -21.11 4.05
C ASN A 76 33.38 -19.64 3.71
N ARG A 77 34.40 -18.77 3.78
CA ARG A 77 34.26 -17.35 3.40
C ARG A 77 34.02 -17.21 1.91
N ILE A 78 34.79 -17.90 1.09
CA ILE A 78 34.64 -17.85 -0.38
C ILE A 78 33.25 -18.36 -0.78
N ALA A 79 32.81 -19.49 -0.24
CA ALA A 79 31.47 -20.03 -0.51
C ALA A 79 30.36 -19.04 -0.09
N LEU A 80 30.49 -18.40 1.08
CA LEU A 80 29.54 -17.39 1.53
C LEU A 80 29.52 -16.15 0.62
N TRP A 81 30.68 -15.67 0.18
CA TRP A 81 30.78 -14.55 -0.77
C TRP A 81 30.17 -14.89 -2.13
N LEU A 82 30.39 -16.10 -2.65
CA LEU A 82 29.77 -16.56 -3.90
C LEU A 82 28.25 -16.64 -3.77
N LEU A 83 27.74 -17.19 -2.67
CA LEU A 83 26.30 -17.24 -2.39
C LEU A 83 25.70 -15.84 -2.30
N ALA A 84 26.33 -14.93 -1.54
CA ALA A 84 25.88 -13.54 -1.41
C ALA A 84 25.87 -12.82 -2.77
N THR A 85 26.91 -13.01 -3.58
CA THR A 85 27.01 -12.43 -4.93
C THR A 85 25.91 -12.97 -5.84
N MET A 86 25.65 -14.28 -5.80
CA MET A 86 24.58 -14.90 -6.58
C MET A 86 23.20 -14.33 -6.19
N VAL A 87 22.91 -14.23 -4.89
CA VAL A 87 21.65 -13.63 -4.39
C VAL A 87 21.53 -12.17 -4.80
N PHE A 88 22.63 -11.42 -4.75
CA PHE A 88 22.67 -10.03 -5.19
C PHE A 88 22.36 -9.90 -6.68
N LEU A 89 23.01 -10.69 -7.53
CA LEU A 89 22.78 -10.68 -8.98
C LEU A 89 21.34 -11.07 -9.33
N LEU A 90 20.77 -12.08 -8.69
CA LEU A 90 19.37 -12.48 -8.90
C LEU A 90 18.41 -11.37 -8.50
N THR A 91 18.69 -10.69 -7.39
CA THR A 91 17.88 -9.55 -6.93
C THR A 91 18.02 -8.35 -7.87
N ALA A 92 19.23 -8.04 -8.31
CA ALA A 92 19.49 -6.97 -9.28
C ALA A 92 18.78 -7.24 -10.61
N LEU A 93 18.83 -8.48 -11.12
CA LEU A 93 18.11 -8.87 -12.34
C LEU A 93 16.60 -8.75 -12.16
N PHE A 94 16.06 -9.16 -11.02
CA PHE A 94 14.64 -9.02 -10.71
C PHE A 94 14.20 -7.54 -10.68
N VAL A 95 14.97 -6.68 -10.00
CA VAL A 95 14.72 -5.24 -9.94
C VAL A 95 14.86 -4.61 -11.32
N ALA A 96 15.85 -5.00 -12.13
CA ALA A 96 16.01 -4.51 -13.50
C ALA A 96 14.82 -4.91 -14.39
N GLY A 97 14.37 -6.16 -14.33
CA GLY A 97 13.21 -6.63 -15.07
C GLY A 97 11.91 -5.91 -14.68
N LYS A 98 11.68 -5.69 -13.39
CA LYS A 98 10.53 -4.91 -12.90
C LYS A 98 10.68 -3.41 -13.20
N GLY A 99 11.89 -2.88 -13.16
CA GLY A 99 12.22 -1.51 -13.54
C GLY A 99 11.91 -1.24 -15.01
N TRP A 100 12.19 -2.20 -15.89
CA TRP A 100 11.80 -2.13 -17.30
C TRP A 100 10.28 -2.03 -17.49
N ILE A 101 9.51 -2.84 -16.74
CA ILE A 101 8.04 -2.78 -16.77
C ILE A 101 7.55 -1.42 -16.27
N PHE A 102 8.12 -0.90 -15.18
CA PHE A 102 7.79 0.42 -14.68
C PHE A 102 8.10 1.51 -15.70
N GLU A 103 9.28 1.48 -16.33
CA GLU A 103 9.68 2.47 -17.34
C GLU A 103 8.71 2.49 -18.52
N ARG A 104 8.19 1.33 -18.93
CA ARG A 104 7.15 1.24 -19.95
C ARG A 104 5.87 1.97 -19.56
N HIS A 105 5.46 1.92 -18.29
CA HIS A 105 4.26 2.61 -17.79
C HIS A 105 4.53 4.02 -17.27
N ARG A 106 5.79 4.42 -17.10
CA ARG A 106 6.17 5.75 -16.64
C ARG A 106 5.51 6.89 -17.43
N PRO A 107 5.50 6.91 -18.77
CA PRO A 107 4.81 7.97 -19.51
C PRO A 107 3.30 7.98 -19.26
N GLU A 108 2.67 6.82 -19.07
CA GLU A 108 1.24 6.73 -18.74
C GLU A 108 0.95 7.28 -17.33
N ILE A 109 1.81 6.99 -16.36
CA ILE A 109 1.73 7.52 -14.99
C ILE A 109 1.89 9.05 -15.00
N LEU A 110 2.89 9.56 -15.72
CA LEU A 110 3.09 11.00 -15.84
C LEU A 110 1.93 11.68 -16.55
N ASN A 111 1.39 11.06 -17.61
CA ASN A 111 0.20 11.56 -18.27
C ASN A 111 -1.02 11.59 -17.33
N LEU A 112 -1.19 10.61 -16.43
CA LEU A 112 -2.26 10.65 -15.41
C LEU A 112 -2.09 11.83 -14.44
N VAL A 113 -0.84 12.15 -14.08
CA VAL A 113 -0.53 13.31 -13.23
C VAL A 113 -0.77 14.61 -13.99
N GLU A 114 -0.31 14.72 -15.23
CA GLU A 114 -0.44 15.92 -16.06
C GLU A 114 -1.90 16.24 -16.42
N THR A 115 -2.68 15.20 -16.72
CA THR A 115 -4.11 15.32 -17.06
C THR A 115 -5.03 15.36 -15.86
N ALA A 116 -4.49 15.24 -14.64
CA ALA A 116 -5.29 15.41 -13.43
C ALA A 116 -5.81 16.85 -13.32
N GLU A 117 -6.97 17.00 -12.67
CA GLU A 117 -7.56 18.31 -12.46
C GLU A 117 -6.58 19.24 -11.73
N PRO A 118 -6.59 20.56 -12.01
CA PRO A 118 -5.63 21.48 -11.39
C PRO A 118 -5.56 21.36 -9.87
N ALA A 119 -6.71 21.13 -9.22
CA ALA A 119 -6.81 20.94 -7.78
C ALA A 119 -6.31 19.57 -7.27
N ASP A 120 -6.34 18.53 -8.11
CA ASP A 120 -5.70 17.24 -7.78
C ASP A 120 -4.18 17.34 -7.97
N ARG A 121 -3.69 18.11 -8.95
CA ARG A 121 -2.25 18.33 -9.20
C ARG A 121 -1.59 19.14 -8.09
N HIS A 122 -2.27 20.18 -7.62
CA HIS A 122 -1.81 21.05 -6.54
C HIS A 122 -2.82 20.99 -5.42
N LEU A 123 -2.72 19.95 -4.59
CA LEU A 123 -3.66 19.74 -3.49
C LEU A 123 -3.71 20.97 -2.56
N PRO A 124 -4.92 21.45 -2.20
CA PRO A 124 -5.10 22.48 -1.19
C PRO A 124 -4.39 22.12 0.11
N GLU A 125 -3.80 23.11 0.78
CA GLU A 125 -2.93 22.90 1.93
C GLU A 125 -3.57 22.01 3.02
N PRO A 126 -4.83 22.22 3.46
CA PRO A 126 -5.45 21.35 4.45
C PRO A 126 -5.53 19.89 4.00
N THR A 127 -5.93 19.64 2.75
CA THR A 127 -6.04 18.30 2.16
C THR A 127 -4.67 17.66 2.01
N ARG A 128 -3.67 18.42 1.53
CA ARG A 128 -2.28 17.97 1.36
C ARG A 128 -1.69 17.51 2.68
N GLU A 129 -1.80 18.34 3.72
CA GLU A 129 -1.24 18.04 5.04
C GLU A 129 -1.96 16.87 5.73
N LEU A 130 -3.28 16.82 5.65
CA LEU A 130 -4.06 15.70 6.21
C LEU A 130 -3.75 14.40 5.48
N LEU A 131 -3.60 14.43 4.15
CA LEU A 131 -3.25 13.26 3.36
C LEU A 131 -1.85 12.76 3.71
N LEU A 132 -0.86 13.66 3.76
CA LEU A 132 0.49 13.37 4.22
C LEU A 132 0.50 12.77 5.64
N PHE A 133 -0.21 13.40 6.57
CA PHE A 133 -0.35 12.94 7.96
C PHE A 133 -0.98 11.54 8.07
N SER A 134 -2.03 11.29 7.28
CA SER A 134 -2.76 10.02 7.31
C SER A 134 -1.98 8.88 6.63
N SER A 135 -1.07 9.23 5.72
CA SER A 135 -0.27 8.29 4.95
C SER A 135 1.02 7.93 5.69
N ARG A 136 1.33 6.64 5.79
CA ARG A 136 2.64 6.20 6.31
C ARG A 136 3.77 6.47 5.31
N SER A 137 3.45 6.39 4.01
CA SER A 137 4.34 6.65 2.89
C SER A 137 3.49 6.94 1.66
N THR A 138 3.63 8.14 1.07
CA THR A 138 2.95 8.51 -0.18
C THR A 138 3.38 7.62 -1.33
N ALA A 139 4.67 7.28 -1.42
CA ALA A 139 5.18 6.38 -2.45
C ALA A 139 4.55 4.99 -2.40
N SER A 140 4.43 4.42 -1.20
CA SER A 140 3.84 3.09 -1.03
C SER A 140 2.35 3.05 -1.36
N TYR A 141 1.62 4.12 -1.01
CA TYR A 141 0.20 4.22 -1.33
C TYR A 141 -0.05 4.51 -2.82
N ALA A 142 0.72 5.44 -3.41
CA ALA A 142 0.72 5.70 -4.84
C ALA A 142 1.05 4.44 -5.66
N ALA A 143 2.04 3.66 -5.22
CA ALA A 143 2.40 2.38 -5.85
C ALA A 143 1.28 1.36 -5.78
N ARG A 144 0.56 1.27 -4.66
CA ARG A 144 -0.61 0.40 -4.56
C ARG A 144 -1.66 0.77 -5.60
N LEU A 145 -1.97 2.06 -5.75
CA LEU A 145 -2.96 2.54 -6.72
C LEU A 145 -2.49 2.31 -8.16
N ALA A 146 -1.22 2.57 -8.45
CA ALA A 146 -0.64 2.35 -9.77
C ALA A 146 -0.62 0.85 -10.16
N VAL A 147 -0.22 -0.04 -9.24
CA VAL A 147 -0.26 -1.49 -9.51
C VAL A 147 -1.69 -1.98 -9.74
N MET A 148 -2.69 -1.48 -9.00
CA MET A 148 -4.09 -1.82 -9.26
C MET A 148 -4.57 -1.35 -10.64
N GLN A 149 -4.07 -0.20 -11.10
CA GLN A 149 -4.43 0.39 -12.38
C GLN A 149 -3.76 -0.31 -13.58
N PHE A 150 -2.46 -0.56 -13.49
CA PHE A 150 -1.64 -1.04 -14.62
C PHE A 150 -1.36 -2.55 -14.60
N HIS A 151 -1.52 -3.20 -13.44
CA HIS A 151 -1.25 -4.63 -13.26
C HIS A 151 -2.39 -5.34 -12.50
N PRO A 152 -3.63 -5.33 -13.01
CA PRO A 152 -4.74 -6.04 -12.38
C PRO A 152 -4.47 -7.55 -12.22
N GLU A 153 -3.64 -8.14 -13.09
CA GLU A 153 -3.19 -9.52 -13.01
C GLU A 153 -2.28 -9.81 -11.80
N ALA A 154 -1.57 -8.81 -11.27
CA ALA A 154 -0.70 -9.00 -10.10
C ALA A 154 -1.48 -9.45 -8.86
N ALA A 155 -2.74 -9.04 -8.74
CA ALA A 155 -3.64 -9.48 -7.68
C ALA A 155 -4.07 -10.96 -7.82
N ARG A 156 -4.06 -11.50 -9.06
CA ARG A 156 -4.47 -12.89 -9.36
C ARG A 156 -3.33 -13.90 -9.16
N LEU A 157 -2.08 -13.46 -9.22
CA LEU A 157 -0.88 -14.29 -9.12
C LEU A 157 -0.50 -14.67 -7.67
N GLY A 158 -1.40 -14.46 -6.71
CA GLY A 158 -1.21 -14.80 -5.30
C GLY A 158 -0.54 -13.70 -4.47
N THR A 159 -0.59 -13.87 -3.14
CA THR A 159 -0.17 -12.86 -2.17
C THR A 159 1.31 -12.50 -2.30
N THR A 160 2.20 -13.48 -2.50
CA THR A 160 3.65 -13.22 -2.56
C THR A 160 4.02 -12.36 -3.76
N ASN A 161 3.49 -12.66 -4.95
CA ASN A 161 3.77 -11.85 -6.14
C ASN A 161 3.18 -10.45 -6.03
N TRP A 162 1.99 -10.32 -5.44
CA TRP A 162 1.38 -9.03 -5.12
C TRP A 162 2.30 -8.19 -4.21
N GLN A 163 2.79 -8.76 -3.10
CA GLN A 163 3.66 -8.05 -2.16
C GLN A 163 4.99 -7.64 -2.81
N LEU A 164 5.63 -8.53 -3.58
CA LEU A 164 6.88 -8.22 -4.29
C LEU A 164 6.69 -7.13 -5.35
N THR A 165 5.60 -7.22 -6.13
CA THR A 165 5.29 -6.21 -7.15
C THR A 165 5.03 -4.86 -6.50
N TRP A 166 4.20 -4.82 -5.45
CA TRP A 166 3.93 -3.60 -4.69
C TRP A 166 5.19 -2.99 -4.06
N ALA A 167 6.04 -3.78 -3.41
CA ALA A 167 7.28 -3.29 -2.80
C ALA A 167 8.23 -2.71 -3.84
N THR A 168 8.38 -3.39 -4.98
CA THR A 168 9.25 -2.93 -6.08
C THR A 168 8.71 -1.63 -6.68
N TRP A 169 7.40 -1.55 -6.94
CA TRP A 169 6.75 -0.33 -7.42
C TRP A 169 6.83 0.81 -6.40
N SER A 170 6.75 0.52 -5.10
CA SER A 170 6.92 1.53 -4.04
C SER A 170 8.29 2.18 -4.10
N LEU A 171 9.35 1.39 -4.29
CA LEU A 171 10.71 1.90 -4.46
C LEU A 171 10.85 2.70 -5.76
N LEU A 172 10.36 2.18 -6.88
CA LEU A 172 10.48 2.84 -8.18
C LEU A 172 9.72 4.17 -8.22
N ILE A 173 8.51 4.24 -7.67
CA ILE A 173 7.76 5.49 -7.53
C ILE A 173 8.46 6.47 -6.59
N TYR A 174 9.04 6.00 -5.48
CA TYR A 174 9.79 6.88 -4.60
C TYR A 174 10.98 7.54 -5.32
N LEU A 175 11.68 6.78 -6.17
CA LEU A 175 12.87 7.25 -6.89
C LEU A 175 12.54 8.15 -8.09
N HIS A 176 11.44 7.90 -8.80
CA HIS A 176 11.16 8.55 -10.09
C HIS A 176 10.09 9.64 -10.04
N LEU A 177 9.26 9.69 -9.00
CA LEU A 177 8.22 10.71 -8.84
C LEU A 177 8.53 11.59 -7.63
N SER A 178 8.33 12.90 -7.78
CA SER A 178 8.36 13.88 -6.69
C SER A 178 7.22 13.65 -5.69
N GLU A 179 7.28 14.26 -4.51
CA GLU A 179 6.20 14.15 -3.53
C GLU A 179 4.86 14.66 -4.07
N ASP A 180 4.88 15.79 -4.78
CA ASP A 180 3.67 16.39 -5.34
C ASP A 180 3.09 15.53 -6.47
N GLU A 181 3.93 14.93 -7.32
CA GLU A 181 3.47 13.96 -8.34
C GLU A 181 2.84 12.72 -7.70
N ARG A 182 3.42 12.21 -6.60
CA ARG A 182 2.84 11.08 -5.86
C ARG A 182 1.49 11.45 -5.25
N LEU A 183 1.38 12.64 -4.68
CA LEU A 183 0.14 13.16 -4.12
C LEU A 183 -0.92 13.39 -5.20
N ALA A 184 -0.56 13.92 -6.36
CA ALA A 184 -1.45 14.09 -7.50
C ALA A 184 -1.94 12.73 -8.03
N LEU A 185 -1.05 11.74 -8.13
CA LEU A 185 -1.42 10.39 -8.52
C LEU A 185 -2.40 9.76 -7.51
N ILE A 186 -2.18 9.95 -6.20
CA ILE A 186 -3.11 9.54 -5.15
C ILE A 186 -4.45 10.27 -5.31
N ALA A 187 -4.41 11.60 -5.42
CA ALA A 187 -5.59 12.44 -5.54
C ALA A 187 -6.44 12.06 -6.76
N ARG A 188 -5.81 11.62 -7.85
CA ARG A 188 -6.48 11.20 -9.08
C ARG A 188 -7.07 9.80 -9.01
N LEU A 189 -6.32 8.84 -8.46
CA LEU A 189 -6.66 7.41 -8.52
C LEU A 189 -7.33 6.86 -7.26
N ALA A 190 -7.34 7.61 -6.15
CA ALA A 190 -7.85 7.10 -4.90
C ALA A 190 -9.34 6.72 -5.00
N PRO A 191 -9.72 5.51 -4.58
CA PRO A 191 -11.12 5.13 -4.46
C PRO A 191 -11.75 5.86 -3.27
N THR A 192 -12.93 6.43 -3.47
CA THR A 192 -13.68 7.18 -2.43
C THR A 192 -15.06 6.57 -2.13
N GLY A 193 -15.28 5.34 -2.62
CA GLY A 193 -16.52 4.59 -2.45
C GLY A 193 -17.48 4.74 -3.64
N LYS A 194 -18.47 3.84 -3.73
CA LYS A 194 -19.50 3.81 -4.80
C LYS A 194 -18.96 3.85 -6.23
N GLY A 195 -17.78 3.26 -6.47
CA GLY A 195 -17.15 3.22 -7.79
C GLY A 195 -16.52 4.55 -8.23
N ARG A 196 -16.45 5.54 -7.34
CA ARG A 196 -15.85 6.85 -7.62
C ARG A 196 -14.34 6.80 -7.42
N LEU A 197 -13.64 7.50 -8.29
CA LEU A 197 -12.21 7.69 -8.26
C LEU A 197 -11.91 9.18 -8.26
N GLY A 198 -10.95 9.57 -7.44
CA GLY A 198 -10.37 10.90 -7.44
C GLY A 198 -11.03 11.89 -6.47
N LEU A 199 -10.22 12.75 -5.87
CA LEU A 199 -10.63 13.69 -4.84
C LEU A 199 -11.47 14.84 -5.39
N SER A 200 -11.07 15.45 -6.51
CA SER A 200 -11.84 16.55 -7.08
C SER A 200 -13.23 16.14 -7.59
N ALA A 201 -13.36 14.94 -8.16
CA ALA A 201 -14.66 14.38 -8.52
C ALA A 201 -15.53 14.13 -7.27
N THR A 202 -14.94 13.53 -6.24
CA THR A 202 -15.62 13.24 -4.98
C THR A 202 -16.04 14.51 -4.24
N SER A 203 -15.22 15.55 -4.27
CA SER A 203 -15.51 16.86 -3.67
C SER A 203 -16.78 17.48 -4.26
N ARG A 204 -16.86 17.50 -5.59
CA ARG A 204 -18.03 18.05 -6.30
C ARG A 204 -19.29 17.26 -6.01
N GLU A 205 -19.19 15.94 -5.93
CA GLU A 205 -20.35 15.10 -5.67
C GLU A 205 -20.85 15.17 -4.22
N LEU A 206 -19.94 15.16 -3.23
CA LEU A 206 -20.33 15.16 -1.82
C LEU A 206 -20.67 16.55 -1.30
N PHE A 207 -19.98 17.60 -1.75
CA PHE A 207 -20.08 18.94 -1.19
C PHE A 207 -20.58 20.00 -2.18
N GLY A 208 -20.79 19.63 -3.46
CA GLY A 208 -21.21 20.57 -4.50
C GLY A 208 -20.15 21.61 -4.86
N ARG A 209 -18.89 21.41 -4.45
CA ARG A 209 -17.85 22.44 -4.43
C ARG A 209 -16.49 21.92 -4.93
N PRO A 210 -15.64 22.78 -5.54
CA PRO A 210 -14.28 22.41 -5.92
C PRO A 210 -13.41 22.14 -4.69
N LEU A 211 -12.38 21.30 -4.86
CA LEU A 211 -11.51 20.83 -3.77
C LEU A 211 -10.83 22.00 -3.02
N ASP A 212 -10.51 23.08 -3.72
CA ASP A 212 -9.85 24.29 -3.18
C ASP A 212 -10.75 25.12 -2.24
N SER A 213 -12.06 24.85 -2.24
CA SER A 213 -13.04 25.57 -1.43
C SER A 213 -13.58 24.78 -0.24
N LEU A 214 -12.99 23.62 0.03
CA LEU A 214 -13.40 22.76 1.14
C LEU A 214 -12.91 23.30 2.48
N SER A 215 -13.74 23.13 3.50
CA SER A 215 -13.30 23.35 4.88
C SER A 215 -12.31 22.26 5.33
N GLU A 216 -11.62 22.48 6.46
CA GLU A 216 -10.74 21.46 7.06
C GLU A 216 -11.49 20.15 7.35
N GLU A 217 -12.74 20.25 7.79
CA GLU A 217 -13.60 19.10 8.10
C GLU A 217 -13.98 18.32 6.83
N GLU A 218 -14.29 19.03 5.74
CA GLU A 218 -14.62 18.42 4.45
C GLU A 218 -13.38 17.76 3.82
N ALA A 219 -12.22 18.42 3.89
CA ALA A 219 -10.93 17.86 3.47
C ALA A 219 -10.58 16.58 4.26
N ALA A 220 -10.72 16.61 5.59
CA ALA A 220 -10.49 15.44 6.42
C ALA A 220 -11.46 14.29 6.10
N MET A 221 -12.72 14.61 5.77
CA MET A 221 -13.70 13.63 5.33
C MET A 221 -13.26 12.91 4.06
N LEU A 222 -12.77 13.65 3.06
CA LEU A 222 -12.23 13.08 1.83
C LEU A 222 -11.02 12.18 2.09
N VAL A 223 -10.07 12.62 2.92
CA VAL A 223 -8.88 11.82 3.27
C VAL A 223 -9.28 10.52 3.98
N VAL A 224 -10.31 10.54 4.83
CA VAL A 224 -10.84 9.31 5.44
C VAL A 224 -11.43 8.38 4.38
N LEU A 225 -12.17 8.89 3.39
CA LEU A 225 -12.74 8.08 2.32
C LEU A 225 -11.65 7.43 1.45
N VAL A 226 -10.55 8.12 1.17
CA VAL A 226 -9.38 7.56 0.48
C VAL A 226 -8.84 6.33 1.21
N LYS A 227 -8.72 6.42 2.54
CA LYS A 227 -8.20 5.33 3.38
C LYS A 227 -9.20 4.20 3.57
N ALA A 228 -10.48 4.52 3.64
CA ALA A 228 -11.55 3.60 3.99
C ALA A 228 -12.79 3.84 3.11
N PRO A 229 -12.73 3.52 1.80
CA PRO A 229 -13.81 3.83 0.86
C PRO A 229 -15.13 3.13 1.20
N SER A 230 -15.08 2.02 1.97
CA SER A 230 -16.25 1.31 2.47
C SER A 230 -17.10 2.12 3.45
N PHE A 231 -16.58 3.22 4.00
CA PHE A 231 -17.32 4.11 4.91
C PHE A 231 -18.25 5.09 4.18
N SER A 232 -18.24 5.12 2.84
CA SER A 232 -19.15 5.96 2.05
C SER A 232 -20.64 5.72 2.34
N ASP A 233 -20.96 4.52 2.83
CA ASP A 233 -22.34 4.09 3.13
C ASP A 233 -22.66 4.19 4.64
N ARG A 234 -21.74 4.74 5.45
CA ARG A 234 -21.85 4.81 6.93
C ARG A 234 -21.48 6.21 7.44
N PRO A 235 -22.34 7.22 7.24
CA PRO A 235 -22.01 8.63 7.49
C PRO A 235 -21.59 8.92 8.93
N GLU A 236 -22.22 8.29 9.92
CA GLU A 236 -21.84 8.49 11.34
C GLU A 236 -20.44 7.94 11.65
N ALA A 237 -20.11 6.77 11.10
CA ALA A 237 -18.81 6.16 11.31
C ALA A 237 -17.71 6.97 10.61
N LEU A 238 -18.03 7.51 9.43
CA LEU A 238 -17.18 8.41 8.68
C LEU A 238 -16.91 9.72 9.46
N ALA A 239 -17.95 10.34 10.04
CA ALA A 239 -17.81 11.52 10.89
C ALA A 239 -16.91 11.26 12.11
N ARG A 240 -17.08 10.13 12.81
CA ARG A 240 -16.20 9.74 13.94
C ARG A 240 -14.74 9.57 13.51
N MET A 241 -14.49 9.02 12.32
CA MET A 241 -13.13 8.88 11.80
C MET A 241 -12.51 10.22 11.41
N ARG A 242 -13.30 11.10 10.79
CA ARG A 242 -12.90 12.49 10.49
C ARG A 242 -12.47 13.22 11.76
N ASP A 243 -13.31 13.21 12.78
CA ASP A 243 -13.05 13.95 14.03
C ASP A 243 -11.77 13.43 14.72
N ARG A 244 -11.57 12.11 14.73
CA ARG A 244 -10.34 11.49 15.24
C ARG A 244 -9.10 11.88 14.43
N LEU A 245 -9.22 11.97 13.10
CA LEU A 245 -8.11 12.37 12.23
C LEU A 245 -7.70 13.82 12.51
N ILE A 246 -8.68 14.74 12.56
CA ILE A 246 -8.46 16.16 12.85
C ILE A 246 -7.85 16.34 14.23
N ALA A 247 -8.37 15.67 15.26
CA ALA A 247 -7.85 15.78 16.62
C ALA A 247 -6.36 15.41 16.68
N LYS A 248 -5.98 14.25 16.12
CA LYS A 248 -4.57 13.79 16.09
C LYS A 248 -3.67 14.69 15.25
N TRP A 249 -4.18 15.20 14.13
CA TRP A 249 -3.43 16.10 13.26
C TRP A 249 -3.15 17.43 13.95
N ARG A 250 -4.15 18.01 14.63
CA ARG A 250 -4.00 19.25 15.41
C ARG A 250 -3.05 19.07 16.60
N GLU A 251 -3.15 17.94 17.30
CA GLU A 251 -2.20 17.57 18.37
C GLU A 251 -0.75 17.52 17.83
N GLN A 252 -0.54 16.87 16.69
CA GLN A 252 0.80 16.82 16.08
C GLN A 252 1.29 18.21 15.64
N LYS A 253 0.43 19.05 15.08
CA LYS A 253 0.77 20.43 14.70
C LYS A 253 1.17 21.26 15.92
N ALA A 254 0.49 21.09 17.06
CA ALA A 254 0.80 21.80 18.29
C ALA A 254 2.19 21.43 18.84
N THR A 255 2.59 20.16 18.77
CA THR A 255 3.91 19.69 19.26
C THR A 255 5.10 20.16 18.41
N LYS A 256 4.88 20.59 17.17
CA LYS A 256 5.94 21.06 16.26
C LYS A 256 6.20 22.57 16.32
N ARG A 257 5.37 23.33 17.04
CA ARG A 257 5.54 24.78 17.24
C ARG A 257 6.33 25.06 18.50
#